data_AF-A0A7C3VD95-F1
#
_entry.id   AF-A0A7C3VD95-F1
#
_cell.length_a   1.000
_cell.length_b   1.000
_cell.length_c   1.000
_cell.angle_alpha   90.00
_cell.angle_beta   90.00
_cell.angle_gamma   90.00
#
_symmetry.space_group_name_H-M   'P 1'
#
loop_
_entity.id
_entity.type
_entity.pdbx_description
1 polymer ?
#
loop_
_entity_poly.entity_id
_entity_poly.type
_entity_poly.pdbx_seq_one_letter_code
_entity_poly.pdbx_strand_id
1 'polypeptide(L)'
;MRKFFILERIAELEKIEPTQQEIEESIERIARTSGETPAQVRKRLTESDRMDEWISDMRLNKTFKFLIDNAQVIERVVLPGEKHESRKTR
;
A
#
# COMPACT_ATOMS: atom_id res chain seq x y z
N MET A 1 4.56 -4.60 -13.70
CA MET A 1 3.76 -4.19 -14.88
C MET A 1 2.32 -4.69 -14.84
N ARG A 2 1.99 -5.97 -15.09
CA ARG A 2 0.55 -6.41 -15.16
C ARG A 2 -0.30 -6.12 -13.91
N LYS A 3 0.24 -6.38 -12.71
CA LYS A 3 -0.49 -6.15 -11.44
C LYS A 3 -0.88 -4.68 -11.23
N PHE A 4 -0.01 -3.74 -11.63
CA PHE A 4 -0.25 -2.31 -11.53
C PHE A 4 -1.50 -1.90 -12.32
N PHE A 5 -1.59 -2.30 -13.58
CA PHE A 5 -2.73 -1.94 -14.43
C PHE A 5 -4.07 -2.49 -13.93
N ILE A 6 -4.07 -3.67 -13.31
CA ILE A 6 -5.27 -4.25 -12.70
C ILE A 6 -5.70 -3.42 -11.49
N LEU A 7 -4.75 -3.08 -10.61
CA LEU A 7 -5.04 -2.27 -9.42
C LEU A 7 -5.49 -0.86 -9.79
N GLU A 8 -4.86 -0.22 -10.78
CA GLU A 8 -5.31 1.08 -11.29
C GLU A 8 -6.75 1.00 -11.82
N ARG A 9 -7.05 -0.02 -12.64
CA ARG A 9 -8.39 -0.17 -13.19
C ARG A 9 -9.45 -0.35 -12.10
N ILE A 10 -9.13 -1.10 -11.04
CA ILE A 10 -10.02 -1.27 -9.88
C ILE A 10 -10.16 0.05 -9.12
N ALA A 11 -9.07 0.79 -8.93
CA ALA A 11 -9.09 2.09 -8.27
C ALA A 11 -10.02 3.07 -8.99
N GLU A 12 -9.97 3.12 -10.32
CA GLU A 12 -10.88 3.94 -11.14
C GLU A 12 -12.35 3.54 -10.97
N LEU A 13 -12.65 2.24 -11.05
CA LEU A 13 -14.01 1.71 -10.99
C LEU A 13 -14.65 1.94 -9.61
N GLU A 14 -13.87 1.72 -8.56
CA GLU A 14 -14.29 1.88 -7.16
C GLU A 14 -14.09 3.30 -6.62
N LYS A 15 -13.57 4.22 -7.46
CA LYS A 15 -13.27 5.62 -7.13
C LYS A 15 -12.39 5.76 -5.89
N ILE A 16 -11.38 4.90 -5.81
CA ILE A 16 -10.40 4.90 -4.71
C ILE A 16 -9.36 5.97 -5.00
N GLU A 17 -9.40 7.04 -4.22
CA GLU A 17 -8.38 8.09 -4.23
C GLU A 17 -7.91 8.38 -2.80
N PRO A 18 -6.62 8.73 -2.60
CA PRO A 18 -6.14 9.27 -1.35
C PRO A 18 -6.79 10.63 -1.07
N THR A 19 -7.29 10.80 0.14
CA THR A 19 -7.78 12.09 0.61
C THR A 19 -6.61 13.02 0.95
N GLN A 20 -6.87 14.34 0.98
CA GLN A 20 -5.87 15.31 1.37
C GLN A 20 -5.30 15.06 2.78
N GLN A 21 -6.15 14.57 3.69
CA GLN A 21 -5.74 14.19 5.04
C GLN A 21 -4.80 13.00 5.03
N GLU A 22 -5.11 11.93 4.29
CA GLU A 22 -4.24 10.76 4.19
C GLU A 22 -2.87 11.11 3.58
N ILE A 23 -2.85 12.02 2.60
CA ILE A 23 -1.62 12.55 2.01
C ILE A 23 -0.79 13.28 3.07
N GLU A 24 -1.41 14.15 3.86
CA GLU A 24 -0.72 14.89 4.93
C GLU A 24 -0.17 13.93 5.99
N GLU A 25 -0.98 12.99 6.47
CA GLU A 25 -0.54 11.95 7.41
C GLU A 25 0.63 11.12 6.87
N SER A 26 0.65 10.87 5.56
CA SER A 26 1.76 10.19 4.88
C SER A 26 3.03 11.04 4.88
N ILE A 27 2.91 12.33 4.56
CA ILE A 27 4.03 13.29 4.60
C ILE A 27 4.58 13.40 6.03
N GLU A 28 3.71 13.48 7.04
CA GLU A 28 4.13 13.50 8.44
C GLU A 28 4.84 12.21 8.86
N ARG A 29 4.37 11.04 8.40
CA ARG A 29 5.07 9.77 8.65
C ARG A 29 6.47 9.79 8.07
N ILE A 30 6.61 10.24 6.82
CA ILE A 30 7.93 10.35 6.16
C ILE A 30 8.82 11.28 6.99
N ALA A 31 8.32 12.47 7.32
CA ALA A 31 9.03 13.49 8.11
C ALA A 31 9.56 12.92 9.44
N ARG A 32 8.71 12.20 10.18
CA ARG A 32 9.10 11.52 11.43
C ARG A 32 10.21 10.49 11.21
N THR A 33 10.13 9.70 10.14
CA THR A 33 11.13 8.65 9.84
C THR A 33 12.45 9.20 9.27
N SER A 34 12.42 10.31 8.54
CA SER A 34 13.60 10.92 7.91
C SER A 34 14.27 11.98 8.76
N GLY A 35 13.67 12.40 9.88
CA GLY A 35 14.17 13.49 10.72
C GLY A 35 13.99 14.87 10.08
N GLU A 36 13.10 14.98 9.10
CA GLU A 36 12.79 16.23 8.40
C GLU A 36 11.46 16.82 8.92
N THR A 37 11.18 18.07 8.59
CA THR A 37 9.86 18.67 8.80
C THR A 37 8.90 18.28 7.65
N PRO A 38 7.58 18.21 7.89
CA PRO A 38 6.59 17.95 6.83
C PRO A 38 6.72 18.91 5.63
N ALA A 39 7.04 20.18 5.90
CA ALA A 39 7.27 21.18 4.86
C ALA A 39 8.49 20.86 3.98
N GLN A 40 9.60 20.39 4.57
CA GLN A 40 10.78 19.97 3.82
C GLN A 40 10.49 18.72 2.97
N VAL A 41 9.75 17.75 3.51
CA VAL A 41 9.34 16.55 2.76
C VAL A 41 8.47 16.92 1.58
N ARG A 42 7.46 17.78 1.80
CA ARG A 42 6.57 18.26 0.74
C ARG A 42 7.34 18.98 -0.35
N LYS A 43 8.21 19.91 0.04
CA LYS A 43 9.08 20.65 -0.88
C LYS A 43 9.93 19.69 -1.71
N ARG A 44 10.60 18.71 -1.08
CA ARG A 44 11.41 17.70 -1.78
C ARG A 44 10.59 16.87 -2.77
N LEU A 45 9.40 16.41 -2.39
CA LEU A 45 8.53 15.61 -3.27
C LEU A 45 8.04 16.42 -4.47
N THR A 46 7.71 17.68 -4.27
CA THR A 46 7.32 18.59 -5.37
C THR A 46 8.50 18.97 -6.25
N GLU A 47 9.66 19.31 -5.69
CA GLU A 47 10.86 19.72 -6.45
C GLU A 47 11.44 18.57 -7.28
N SER A 48 11.23 17.33 -6.86
CA SER A 48 11.66 16.13 -7.59
C SER A 48 10.62 15.62 -8.60
N ASP A 49 9.47 16.28 -8.72
CA ASP A 49 8.33 15.83 -9.54
C ASP A 49 7.80 14.43 -9.15
N ARG A 50 8.03 14.03 -7.89
CA ARG A 50 7.67 12.72 -7.34
C ARG A 50 6.37 12.73 -6.53
N MET A 51 5.72 13.89 -6.42
CA MET A 51 4.47 14.01 -5.68
C MET A 51 3.37 13.16 -6.32
N ASP A 52 3.24 13.21 -7.65
CA ASP A 52 2.22 12.47 -8.37
C ASP A 52 2.47 10.97 -8.33
N GLU A 53 3.73 10.53 -8.45
CA GLU A 53 4.13 9.14 -8.24
C GLU A 53 3.78 8.67 -6.82
N TRP A 54 4.06 9.49 -5.82
CA TRP A 54 3.76 9.18 -4.43
C TRP A 54 2.25 9.01 -4.18
N ILE A 55 1.44 9.91 -4.73
CA ILE A 55 -0.03 9.82 -4.64
C ILE A 55 -0.54 8.57 -5.37
N SER A 56 0.03 8.26 -6.54
CA SER A 56 -0.26 7.02 -7.28
C SER A 56 0.04 5.76 -6.46
N ASP A 57 1.21 5.70 -5.82
CA ASP A 57 1.58 4.60 -4.93
C ASP A 57 0.64 4.49 -3.72
N MET A 58 0.21 5.62 -3.15
CA MET A 58 -0.79 5.63 -2.08
C MET A 58 -2.14 5.07 -2.55
N ARG A 59 -2.59 5.44 -3.76
CA ARG A 59 -3.81 4.90 -4.37
C ARG A 59 -3.71 3.39 -4.55
N LEU A 60 -2.62 2.89 -5.13
CA LEU A 60 -2.41 1.45 -5.33
C LEU A 60 -2.45 0.66 -4.02
N ASN A 61 -1.79 1.18 -2.98
CA ASN A 61 -1.79 0.54 -1.67
C ASN A 61 -3.20 0.49 -1.07
N LYS A 62 -3.98 1.56 -1.25
CA LYS A 62 -5.37 1.62 -0.79
C LYS A 62 -6.27 0.65 -1.56
N THR A 63 -6.12 0.55 -2.87
CA THR A 63 -6.81 -0.45 -3.70
C THR A 63 -6.43 -1.87 -3.32
N PHE A 64 -5.15 -2.12 -3.06
CA PHE A 64 -4.70 -3.43 -2.60
C PHE A 64 -5.32 -3.81 -1.25
N LYS A 65 -5.37 -2.86 -0.31
CA LYS A 65 -6.05 -3.06 0.97
C LYS A 65 -7.56 -3.33 0.78
N PHE A 66 -8.22 -2.54 -0.06
CA PHE A 66 -9.63 -2.74 -0.41
C PHE A 66 -9.88 -4.18 -0.94
N LEU A 67 -8.99 -4.70 -1.79
CA LEU A 67 -9.10 -6.07 -2.27
C LEU A 67 -8.95 -7.11 -1.15
N ILE A 68 -8.02 -6.91 -0.22
CA ILE A 68 -7.85 -7.81 0.92
C ILE A 68 -9.11 -7.80 1.79
N ASP A 69 -9.63 -6.61 2.10
CA ASP A 69 -10.79 -6.43 2.97
C ASP A 69 -12.07 -7.07 2.38
N ASN A 70 -12.15 -7.18 1.04
CA ASN A 70 -13.25 -7.85 0.33
C ASN A 70 -12.96 -9.30 -0.06
N ALA A 71 -11.74 -9.79 0.13
CA ALA A 71 -11.35 -11.14 -0.23
C ALA A 71 -11.72 -12.14 0.88
N GLN A 72 -12.08 -13.36 0.47
CA GLN A 72 -12.14 -14.49 1.39
C GLN A 72 -10.72 -15.02 1.62
N VAL A 73 -10.06 -14.51 2.65
CA VAL A 73 -8.72 -14.94 3.04
C VAL A 73 -8.82 -16.23 3.85
N ILE A 74 -8.35 -17.35 3.29
CA ILE A 74 -8.27 -18.63 3.98
C ILE A 74 -6.87 -18.74 4.60
N GLU A 75 -6.76 -18.76 5.93
CA GLU A 75 -5.46 -18.77 6.63
C GLU A 75 -4.61 -20.02 6.33
N ARG A 76 -5.25 -21.13 5.91
CA ARG A 76 -4.57 -22.31 5.36
C ARG A 76 -5.59 -23.26 4.74
N VAL A 77 -5.40 -23.66 3.48
CA VAL A 77 -6.01 -24.89 2.96
C VAL A 77 -4.96 -25.98 3.15
N VAL A 78 -5.14 -26.86 4.15
CA VAL A 78 -4.37 -28.10 4.20
C VAL A 78 -4.87 -28.97 3.07
N LEU A 79 -4.09 -29.10 2.00
CA LEU A 79 -4.45 -29.97 0.89
C LEU A 79 -4.43 -31.44 1.40
N PRO A 80 -5.35 -32.30 0.94
CA PRO A 80 -5.32 -33.71 1.30
C PRO A 80 -3.98 -34.33 0.84
N GLY A 81 -3.07 -34.58 1.79
CA GLY A 81 -1.75 -35.16 1.53
C GLY A 81 -0.54 -34.43 2.13
N GLU A 82 -0.69 -33.22 2.68
CA GLU A 82 0.42 -32.55 3.37
C GLU A 82 0.71 -33.19 4.73
N LYS A 83 1.87 -33.86 4.84
CA LYS A 83 2.36 -34.40 6.12
C LYS A 83 2.81 -33.26 7.04
N HIS A 84 2.33 -33.31 8.28
CA HIS A 84 2.64 -32.37 9.35
C HIS A 84 4.11 -32.51 9.79
N GLU A 85 5.05 -31.84 9.15
CA GLU A 85 6.37 -31.63 9.74
C GLU A 85 6.27 -30.55 10.80
N SER A 86 5.94 -30.97 12.01
CA SER A 86 6.11 -30.16 13.22
C SER A 86 7.59 -29.82 13.33
N ARG A 87 7.94 -28.54 13.14
CA ARG A 87 9.29 -28.02 13.42
C ARG A 87 9.65 -28.42 14.85
N LYS A 88 10.57 -29.37 14.99
CA LYS A 88 11.21 -29.64 16.28
C LYS A 88 12.07 -28.43 16.61
N THR A 89 11.66 -27.69 17.63
CA THR A 89 12.48 -26.72 18.34
C THR A 89 13.72 -27.44 18.88
N ARG A 90 14.90 -26.92 18.56
CA ARG A 90 16.16 -27.21 19.26
C ARG A 90 16.59 -25.95 19.99
#